data_AF-A0A965LS22-F1
#
_entry.id   AF-A0A965LS22-F1
#
_cell.length_a   1.000
_cell.length_b   1.000
_cell.length_c   1.000
_cell.angle_alpha   90.00
_cell.angle_beta   90.00
_cell.angle_gamma   90.00
#
_symmetry.space_group_name_H-M   'P 1'
#
loop_
_entity.id
_entity.type
_entity.pdbx_description
1 polymer ?
#
loop_
_entity_poly.entity_id
_entity_poly.type
_entity_poly.pdbx_seq_one_letter_code
_entity_poly.pdbx_strand_id
1 'polypeptide(L)' 'ERSENQAWVFPGEPMYALTFHPELDMDAVLYRLDYYAKEYKLTPEAIEEKRRVLKPSPEASTLLVRFLNTFVAGKV' A
#
# COMPACT_ATOMS: atom_id res chain seq x y z
N GLU A 1 -13.53 5.77 10.97
CA GLU A 1 -14.03 4.38 10.87
C GLU A 1 -13.26 3.67 9.76
N ARG A 2 -12.92 2.38 9.91
CA ARG A 2 -12.25 1.63 8.82
C ARG A 2 -13.33 1.15 7.85
N SER A 3 -13.13 1.36 6.55
CA SER A 3 -14.03 0.80 5.54
C SER A 3 -14.02 -0.73 5.63
N GLU A 4 -15.18 -1.38 5.47
CA GLU A 4 -15.25 -2.85 5.41
C GLU A 4 -14.77 -3.39 4.04
N ASN A 5 -14.84 -2.56 3.00
CA ASN A 5 -14.43 -2.90 1.64
C ASN A 5 -12.94 -2.60 1.41
N GLN A 6 -12.05 -3.18 2.21
CA GLN A 6 -10.59 -3.02 2.01
C GLN A 6 -9.99 -4.08 1.08
N ALA A 7 -10.58 -5.27 1.05
CA ALA A 7 -10.18 -6.39 0.23
C ALA A 7 -11.40 -7.22 -0.15
N TRP A 8 -11.52 -7.66 -1.41
CA TRP A 8 -12.60 -8.54 -1.86
C TRP A 8 -12.16 -9.45 -2.99
N VAL A 9 -12.97 -10.48 -3.22
CA VAL A 9 -12.85 -11.41 -4.33
C VAL A 9 -14.10 -11.35 -5.19
N PHE A 10 -13.98 -11.79 -6.44
CA PHE A 10 -15.13 -11.98 -7.32
C PHE A 10 -15.47 -13.47 -7.35
N PRO A 11 -16.64 -13.89 -6.82
CA PRO A 11 -16.99 -15.31 -6.74
C PRO A 11 -16.90 -16.01 -8.10
N GLY A 12 -16.17 -17.12 -8.16
CA GLY A 12 -15.96 -17.89 -9.39
C GLY A 12 -14.83 -17.38 -10.30
N GLU A 13 -14.26 -16.22 -10.00
CA GLU A 13 -13.20 -15.60 -10.81
C GLU A 13 -11.88 -15.57 -10.02
N PRO A 14 -10.71 -15.77 -10.67
CA PRO A 14 -9.40 -15.66 -10.03
C PRO A 14 -8.97 -14.19 -9.85
N MET A 15 -9.90 -13.33 -9.42
CA MET A 15 -9.68 -11.91 -9.24
C MET A 15 -9.74 -11.51 -7.77
N TYR A 16 -8.69 -10.80 -7.34
CA TYR A 16 -8.49 -10.34 -5.98
C TYR A 16 -8.24 -8.83 -6.01
N ALA A 17 -9.01 -8.08 -5.24
CA ALA A 17 -8.97 -6.62 -5.26
C ALA A 17 -8.69 -6.06 -3.86
N LEU A 18 -7.96 -4.96 -3.83
CA LEU A 18 -7.53 -4.25 -2.62
C LEU A 18 -7.71 -2.74 -2.84
N THR A 19 -8.06 -2.00 -1.80
CA THR A 19 -8.14 -0.52 -1.86
C THR A 19 -6.90 0.17 -1.31
N PHE A 20 -6.10 -0.55 -0.54
CA PHE A 20 -4.78 -0.10 -0.13
C PHE A 20 -3.73 -0.53 -1.15
N HIS A 21 -2.56 0.09 -1.06
CA HIS A 21 -1.45 -0.11 -1.97
C HIS A 21 -0.43 -1.08 -1.35
N PRO A 22 -0.61 -2.41 -1.40
CA PRO A 22 0.32 -3.34 -0.78
C PRO A 22 1.73 -3.30 -1.40
N GLU A 23 1.93 -2.56 -2.48
CA GLU A 23 3.25 -2.31 -3.06
C GLU A 23 4.04 -1.19 -2.36
N LEU A 24 3.38 -0.39 -1.51
CA LEU A 24 3.99 0.79 -0.89
C LEU A 24 4.56 0.49 0.50
N ASP A 25 5.82 0.05 0.51
CA ASP A 25 6.64 0.06 1.72
C ASP A 25 7.03 1.50 2.14
N MET A 26 7.79 1.61 3.23
CA MET A 26 8.13 2.93 3.78
C MET A 26 9.01 3.73 2.81
N ASP A 27 9.94 3.08 2.12
CA ASP A 27 10.84 3.75 1.20
C ASP A 27 10.08 4.31 -0.01
N ALA A 28 9.15 3.54 -0.57
CA ALA A 28 8.26 3.97 -1.62
C ALA A 28 7.33 5.12 -1.17
N VAL A 29 6.84 5.08 0.06
CA VAL A 29 6.03 6.16 0.65
C VAL A 29 6.84 7.45 0.77
N LEU A 30 8.07 7.39 1.30
CA LEU A 30 8.93 8.56 1.45
C LEU A 30 9.38 9.13 0.10
N TYR A 31 9.69 8.26 -0.87
CA TYR A 31 9.98 8.67 -2.23
C TYR A 31 8.81 9.46 -2.84
N ARG A 32 7.57 8.97 -2.68
CA ARG A 32 6.38 9.68 -3.15
C ARG A 32 6.17 11.00 -2.43
N LEU A 33 6.41 11.06 -1.12
CA LEU A 33 6.34 12.33 -0.38
C LEU A 33 7.29 13.36 -0.98
N ASP A 34 8.55 13.01 -1.23
CA ASP A 34 9.54 13.94 -1.78
C ASP A 34 9.18 14.40 -3.19
N TYR A 35 8.71 13.48 -4.03
CA TYR A 35 8.24 13.79 -5.37
C TYR A 35 7.09 14.81 -5.31
N TYR A 36 6.03 14.52 -4.55
CA TYR A 36 4.85 15.39 -4.49
C TYR A 36 5.10 16.68 -3.71
N ALA A 37 6.01 16.67 -2.73
CA ALA A 37 6.43 17.89 -2.05
C ALA A 37 7.03 18.91 -3.01
N LYS A 38 7.82 18.44 -3.98
CA LYS A 38 8.37 19.28 -5.04
C LYS A 38 7.28 19.77 -6.00
N GLU A 39 6.43 18.87 -6.49
CA GLU A 39 5.37 19.21 -7.45
C GLU A 39 4.36 20.23 -6.88
N TYR A 40 3.95 20.04 -5.62
CA TYR A 40 3.00 20.91 -4.94
C TYR A 40 3.64 22.05 -4.15
N LYS A 41 4.98 22.19 -4.21
CA LYS A 41 5.75 23.24 -3.52
C LYS A 41 5.43 23.32 -2.02
N LEU A 42 5.42 22.17 -1.35
CA LEU A 42 5.22 22.11 0.10
C LEU A 42 6.37 22.81 0.85
N THR A 43 6.05 23.41 2.01
CA THR A 43 7.08 24.00 2.87
C THR A 43 7.87 22.91 3.61
N PRO A 44 9.12 23.19 4.04
CA PRO A 44 9.91 22.25 4.82
C PRO A 44 9.18 21.72 6.06
N GLU A 45 8.43 22.58 6.75
CA GLU A 45 7.67 22.22 7.95
C GLU A 45 6.54 21.25 7.62
N ALA A 46 5.82 21.48 6.51
CA ALA A 46 4.77 20.59 6.04
C ALA A 46 5.33 19.21 5.65
N ILE A 47 6.49 19.16 4.99
CA ILE A 47 7.16 17.90 4.62
C ILE A 47 7.53 17.11 5.88
N GLU A 48 8.14 17.77 6.85
CA GLU A 48 8.56 17.15 8.12
C GLU A 48 7.36 16.64 8.94
N GLU A 49 6.26 17.40 8.99
CA GLU A 49 5.01 16.95 9.60
C GLU A 49 4.48 15.68 8.93
N LYS A 50 4.45 15.63 7.59
CA LYS A 50 4.01 14.43 6.85
C LYS A 50 4.94 13.24 7.09
N ARG A 51 6.27 13.42 7.09
CA ARG A 51 7.22 12.33 7.38
C ARG A 51 6.96 11.66 8.73
N ARG A 52 6.59 12.43 9.75
CA ARG A 52 6.36 11.90 11.11
C ARG A 52 5.11 11.04 11.24
N VAL A 53 4.10 11.28 10.41
CA VAL A 53 2.78 10.61 10.52
C VAL A 53 2.57 9.53 9.46
N LEU A 54 3.35 9.54 8.37
CA LEU A 54 3.29 8.54 7.33
C LEU A 54 3.66 7.15 7.86
N LYS A 55 3.01 6.15 7.29
CA LYS A 55 3.22 4.73 7.60
C LYS A 55 3.27 3.97 6.29
N PRO A 56 3.99 2.83 6.24
CA PRO A 56 3.87 1.91 5.12
C PRO A 56 2.42 1.44 5.00
N SER A 57 2.06 1.02 3.80
CA SER A 57 0.79 0.38 3.56
C SER A 57 0.67 -0.93 4.35
N PRO A 58 -0.55 -1.36 4.75
CA PRO A 58 -0.76 -2.64 5.40
C PRO A 58 -0.18 -3.80 4.59
N GLU A 59 0.52 -4.72 5.26
CA GLU A 59 1.10 -5.94 4.65
C GLU A 59 2.01 -5.70 3.43
N ALA A 60 2.61 -4.50 3.31
CA ALA A 60 3.32 -4.09 2.10
C ALA A 60 4.41 -5.08 1.64
N SER A 61 5.13 -5.68 2.60
CA SER A 61 6.24 -6.60 2.29
C SER A 61 5.82 -8.08 2.27
N THR A 62 4.60 -8.41 2.71
CA THR A 62 4.20 -9.80 3.01
C THR A 62 3.04 -10.28 2.17
N LEU A 63 2.13 -9.40 1.74
CA LEU A 63 0.88 -9.82 1.09
C LEU A 63 1.13 -10.56 -0.22
N LEU A 64 1.98 -10.01 -1.08
CA LEU A 64 2.24 -10.60 -2.40
C LEU A 64 2.89 -11.98 -2.28
N VAL A 65 3.86 -12.14 -1.37
CA VAL A 65 4.50 -13.44 -1.12
C VAL A 65 3.50 -14.46 -0.60
N ARG A 66 2.65 -14.07 0.35
CA ARG A 66 1.58 -14.94 0.86
C ARG A 66 0.60 -15.31 -0.25
N PHE A 67 0.18 -14.34 -1.06
CA PHE A 67 -0.72 -14.55 -2.18
C PHE A 67 -0.15 -15.57 -3.17
N LEU A 68 1.11 -15.41 -3.58
CA LEU A 68 1.76 -16.33 -4.51
C LEU A 68 1.86 -17.74 -3.91
N ASN A 69 2.27 -17.87 -2.65
CA ASN A 69 2.42 -19.16 -1.99
C ASN A 69 1.09 -19.89 -1.76
N THR A 70 0.02 -19.14 -1.46
CA THR A 70 -1.28 -19.72 -1.12
C THR A 70 -2.13 -19.97 -2.36
N PHE A 71 -2.18 -19.06 -3.33
CA PHE A 71 -3.14 -19.13 -4.44
C PHE A 71 -2.51 -19.45 -5.80
N VAL A 72 -1.21 -19.21 -6.00
CA VAL A 72 -0.56 -19.37 -7.32
C VAL A 72 0.33 -20.60 -7.39
N ALA A 73 1.15 -20.86 -6.37
CA ALA A 73 2.12 -21.95 -6.34
C ALA A 73 1.50 -23.35 -6.08
N GLY A 74 0.17 -23.47 -6.08
CA GLY A 74 -0.52 -24.77 -6.07
C GLY A 74 -0.42 -25.56 -4.77
N LYS A 75 -0.38 -24.91 -3.60
CA LYS A 75 -0.60 -25.58 -2.30
C LYS A 75 -2.02 -25.33 -1.76
N VAL A 76 -3.01 -25.57 -2.62
CA VAL A 76 -4.41 -25.87 -2.24
C VAL A 76 -4.87 -27.03 -3.11
#